data_AF-A0A9N9ABL6-F1
#
_entry.id   AF-A0A9N9ABL6-F1
#
_cell.length_a   1.000
_cell.length_b   1.000
_cell.length_c   1.000
_cell.angle_alpha   90.00
_cell.angle_beta   90.00
_cell.angle_gamma   90.00
#
_symmetry.space_group_name_H-M   'P 1'
#
loop_
_entity.id
_entity.type
_entity.pdbx_description
1 polymer ?
#
loop_
_entity_poly.entity_id
_entity_poly.type
_entity_poly.pdbx_seq_one_letter_code
_entity_poly.pdbx_strand_id
1 'polypeptide(L)'
;MSKKCEVDPQTITHSMFHGTTYRCRDPITMLETEAEFCENEECAMCGILREGNKKRKTRNSWLWWKKSGIWSSNDPGHSLAHSLKRPDQHPYIMFVLDVLSPLPGYTLEVFDEAATIPKYLIVFE
;
A
#
# COMPACT_ATOMS: atom_id res chain seq x y z
N MET A 1 -5.17 -31.83 -4.29
CA MET A 1 -6.51 -31.51 -3.74
C MET A 1 -6.45 -30.11 -3.16
N SER A 2 -7.06 -29.11 -3.82
CA SER A 2 -7.14 -27.75 -3.28
C SER A 2 -8.15 -27.75 -2.15
N LYS A 3 -7.73 -27.43 -0.91
CA LYS A 3 -8.67 -27.14 0.17
C LYS A 3 -9.41 -25.86 -0.24
N LYS A 4 -10.71 -25.97 -0.54
CA LYS A 4 -11.56 -24.79 -0.70
C LYS A 4 -11.46 -23.98 0.60
N CYS A 5 -11.05 -22.72 0.49
CA CYS A 5 -11.27 -21.76 1.57
C CYS A 5 -12.80 -21.65 1.73
N GLU A 6 -13.34 -22.18 2.83
CA GLU A 6 -14.77 -22.07 3.17
C GLU A 6 -15.15 -20.67 3.68
N VAL A 7 -14.19 -19.75 3.72
CA VAL A 7 -14.40 -18.39 4.19
C VAL A 7 -14.84 -17.51 3.02
N ASP A 8 -16.01 -16.89 3.16
CA ASP A 8 -16.47 -15.87 2.22
C ASP A 8 -15.50 -14.69 2.24
N PRO A 9 -14.81 -14.38 1.12
CA PRO A 9 -13.88 -13.27 1.04
C PRO A 9 -14.50 -11.94 1.48
N GLN A 10 -15.81 -11.72 1.27
CA GLN A 10 -16.48 -10.49 1.66
C GLN A 10 -16.47 -10.29 3.18
N THR A 11 -16.51 -11.37 3.96
CA THR A 11 -16.51 -11.33 5.43
C THR A 11 -15.13 -11.08 6.04
N ILE A 12 -14.07 -11.25 5.25
CA ILE A 12 -12.67 -11.06 5.68
C ILE A 12 -11.96 -9.95 4.90
N THR A 13 -12.68 -9.23 4.03
CA THR A 13 -12.13 -8.09 3.30
C THR A 13 -12.35 -6.82 4.11
N HIS A 14 -11.26 -6.13 4.42
CA HIS A 14 -11.27 -4.85 5.12
C HIS A 14 -10.77 -3.78 4.17
N SER A 15 -11.52 -2.68 4.03
CA SER A 15 -11.05 -1.50 3.33
C SER A 15 -10.13 -0.69 4.25
N MET A 16 -8.87 -0.57 3.89
CA MET A 16 -7.81 0.00 4.72
C MET A 16 -7.02 1.07 3.97
N PHE A 17 -6.41 1.98 4.71
CA PHE A 17 -5.51 3.01 4.21
C PHE A 17 -4.05 2.56 4.28
N HIS A 18 -3.26 2.97 3.30
CA HIS A 18 -1.82 2.76 3.23
C HIS A 18 -1.12 4.03 2.74
N GLY A 19 -0.60 4.81 3.67
CA GLY A 19 0.20 5.99 3.36
C GLY A 19 1.57 5.60 2.83
N THR A 20 2.05 6.32 1.83
CA THR A 20 3.33 6.04 1.18
C THR A 20 3.94 7.30 0.56
N THR A 21 5.16 7.17 0.03
CA THR A 21 5.91 8.26 -0.62
C THR A 21 6.12 7.95 -2.10
N TYR A 22 6.40 8.95 -2.91
CA TYR A 22 6.85 8.77 -4.30
C TYR A 22 8.27 9.31 -4.47
N ARG A 23 8.92 8.98 -5.60
CA ARG A 23 10.26 9.50 -5.96
C ARG A 23 10.37 9.85 -7.44
N CYS A 24 9.24 10.18 -8.04
CA CYS A 24 9.09 10.46 -9.46
C CYS A 24 8.55 11.87 -9.67
N ARG A 25 8.10 12.15 -10.89
CA ARG A 25 7.30 13.35 -11.18
C ARG A 25 6.09 13.42 -10.24
N ASP A 26 5.62 14.64 -10.05
CA ASP A 26 4.42 14.96 -9.30
C ASP A 26 3.26 13.98 -9.67
N PRO A 27 2.60 13.35 -8.67
CA PRO A 27 1.48 12.44 -8.87
C PRO A 27 0.34 13.03 -9.69
N ILE A 28 0.03 14.32 -9.52
CA ILE A 28 -1.05 14.99 -10.28
C ILE A 28 -0.71 14.95 -11.76
N THR A 29 0.49 15.44 -12.11
CA THR A 29 0.99 15.40 -13.48
C THR A 29 0.96 13.97 -14.05
N MET A 30 1.34 12.96 -13.26
CA MET A 30 1.34 11.57 -13.72
C MET A 30 -0.07 11.07 -14.04
N LEU A 31 -1.07 11.43 -13.23
CA LEU A 31 -2.47 11.06 -13.43
C LEU A 31 -3.12 11.81 -14.59
N GLU A 32 -2.78 13.08 -14.81
CA GLU A 32 -3.36 13.91 -15.88
C GLU A 32 -2.80 13.60 -17.28
N THR A 33 -1.54 13.16 -17.35
CA THR A 33 -0.83 13.01 -18.63
C THR A 33 -0.72 11.56 -19.12
N GLU A 34 -1.32 10.61 -18.40
CA GLU A 34 -1.14 9.17 -18.63
C GLU A 34 0.35 8.77 -18.74
N ALA A 35 1.21 9.47 -17.99
CA ALA A 35 2.64 9.25 -18.06
C ALA A 35 3.02 7.85 -17.56
N GLU A 36 4.04 7.26 -18.19
CA GLU A 36 4.56 5.96 -17.78
C GLU A 36 5.04 5.96 -16.31
N PHE A 37 4.76 4.88 -15.60
CA PHE A 37 5.23 4.69 -14.23
C PHE A 37 6.76 4.58 -14.20
N CYS A 38 7.45 5.45 -13.46
CA CYS A 38 8.92 5.48 -13.45
C CYS A 38 9.54 4.17 -12.91
N GLU A 39 10.61 3.68 -13.52
CA GLU A 39 11.26 2.43 -13.11
C GLU A 39 12.04 2.50 -11.78
N ASN A 40 12.06 3.68 -11.13
CA ASN A 40 12.75 3.86 -9.85
C ASN A 40 12.18 2.92 -8.79
N GLU A 41 12.99 1.96 -8.34
CA GLU A 41 12.58 0.96 -7.36
C GLU A 41 12.22 1.54 -5.99
N GLU A 42 12.73 2.74 -5.68
CA GLU A 42 12.45 3.48 -4.45
C GLU A 42 11.17 4.33 -4.53
N CYS A 43 10.55 4.44 -5.71
CA CYS A 43 9.25 5.09 -5.86
C CYS A 43 8.14 4.11 -5.46
N ALA A 44 7.71 4.17 -4.19
CA ALA A 44 6.70 3.24 -3.69
C ALA A 44 5.36 3.40 -4.42
N MET A 45 4.95 4.62 -4.79
CA MET A 45 3.76 4.85 -5.63
C MET A 45 3.80 4.07 -6.94
N CYS A 46 4.82 4.28 -7.78
CA CYS A 46 4.94 3.59 -9.06
C CYS A 46 5.10 2.08 -8.88
N GLY A 47 5.80 1.65 -7.82
CA GLY A 47 5.91 0.22 -7.47
C GLY A 47 4.54 -0.41 -7.20
N ILE A 48 3.71 0.24 -6.37
CA ILE A 48 2.37 -0.25 -6.04
C ILE A 48 1.45 -0.24 -7.28
N LEU A 49 1.49 0.83 -8.08
CA LEU A 49 0.65 0.94 -9.28
C LEU A 49 0.99 -0.10 -10.35
N ARG A 50 2.28 -0.45 -10.53
CA ARG A 50 2.69 -1.47 -11.50
C ARG A 50 2.47 -2.89 -11.01
N GLU A 51 2.76 -3.14 -9.73
CA GLU A 51 3.07 -4.48 -9.24
C GLU A 51 2.19 -4.91 -8.05
N GLY A 52 1.32 -4.02 -7.56
CA GLY A 52 0.63 -4.19 -6.29
C GLY A 52 1.54 -3.99 -5.08
N ASN A 53 1.05 -4.26 -3.88
CA ASN A 53 1.87 -4.13 -2.67
C ASN A 53 2.81 -5.33 -2.52
N LYS A 54 4.07 -5.16 -2.94
CA LYS A 54 5.11 -6.16 -2.72
C LYS A 54 5.88 -5.94 -1.42
N LYS A 55 6.21 -7.01 -0.70
CA LYS A 55 7.01 -6.99 0.53
C LYS A 55 8.42 -6.47 0.30
N ARG A 56 9.01 -6.72 -0.88
CA ARG A 56 10.33 -6.15 -1.23
C ARG A 56 10.34 -4.62 -1.18
N LYS A 57 9.16 -3.99 -1.21
CA LYS A 57 8.98 -2.54 -1.12
C LYS A 57 8.68 -2.06 0.32
N THR A 58 8.57 -2.94 1.31
CA THR A 58 8.34 -2.54 2.71
C THR A 58 9.68 -2.32 3.44
N ARG A 59 9.77 -1.23 4.22
CA ARG A 59 11.03 -0.60 4.67
C ARG A 59 11.84 -1.39 5.72
N ASN A 60 11.44 -2.62 6.08
CA ASN A 60 11.95 -3.35 7.24
C ASN A 60 12.68 -4.66 6.85
N SER A 61 13.59 -4.62 5.89
CA SER A 61 14.39 -5.79 5.48
C SER A 61 15.83 -5.83 6.05
N TRP A 62 16.19 -4.97 7.02
CA TRP A 62 17.55 -4.94 7.56
C TRP A 62 17.97 -6.23 8.29
N LEU A 63 16.99 -7.07 8.67
CA LEU A 63 17.23 -8.38 9.25
C LEU A 63 16.63 -9.43 8.31
N TRP A 64 17.47 -10.20 7.64
CA TRP A 64 17.08 -11.22 6.65
C TRP A 64 16.13 -12.30 7.20
N TRP A 65 16.02 -12.42 8.53
CA TRP A 65 15.10 -13.34 9.22
C TRP A 65 13.75 -12.72 9.59
N LYS A 66 13.57 -11.39 9.51
CA LYS A 66 12.28 -10.75 9.79
C LYS A 66 11.45 -10.72 8.51
N LYS A 67 10.24 -11.31 8.57
CA LYS A 67 9.25 -11.12 7.51
C LYS A 67 8.83 -9.66 7.49
N SER A 68 9.02 -8.98 6.37
CA SER A 68 8.50 -7.64 6.18
C SER A 68 7.02 -7.72 5.80
N GLY A 69 6.13 -7.26 6.67
CA GLY A 69 4.69 -7.22 6.42
C GLY A 69 4.25 -5.94 5.69
N ILE A 70 3.06 -6.00 5.09
CA ILE A 70 2.36 -4.86 4.51
C ILE A 70 1.41 -4.33 5.58
N TRP A 71 1.65 -3.09 6.00
CA TRP A 71 0.92 -2.44 7.09
C TRP A 71 -0.15 -1.52 6.52
N SER A 72 -1.37 -1.61 7.04
CA SER A 72 -2.50 -0.77 6.66
C SER A 72 -3.36 -0.44 7.87
N SER A 73 -4.05 0.70 7.87
CA SER A 73 -4.86 1.18 8.99
C SER A 73 -6.28 1.48 8.53
N ASN A 74 -7.29 1.21 9.36
CA ASN A 74 -8.66 1.61 9.07
C ASN A 74 -8.90 3.12 9.32
N ASP A 75 -7.93 3.80 9.94
CA ASP A 75 -7.88 5.25 10.12
C ASP A 75 -6.85 5.89 9.17
N PRO A 76 -7.27 6.86 8.33
CA PRO A 76 -6.35 7.57 7.43
C PRO A 76 -5.34 8.42 8.20
N GLY A 77 -5.67 8.93 9.39
CA GLY A 77 -4.76 9.73 10.21
C GLY A 77 -3.51 8.94 10.64
N HIS A 78 -3.69 7.67 11.00
CA HIS A 78 -2.57 6.77 11.28
C HIS A 78 -1.70 6.50 10.04
N SER A 79 -2.34 6.32 8.89
CA SER A 79 -1.65 6.08 7.62
C SER A 79 -0.88 7.29 7.13
N LEU A 80 -1.37 8.50 7.42
CA LEU A 80 -0.76 9.78 7.04
C LEU A 80 0.70 9.90 7.51
N ALA A 81 1.02 9.36 8.69
CA ALA A 81 2.39 9.38 9.22
C ALA A 81 3.42 8.75 8.26
N HIS A 82 2.98 7.83 7.38
CA HIS A 82 3.85 7.24 6.37
C HIS A 82 4.03 8.13 5.13
N SER A 83 3.00 8.88 4.73
CA SER A 83 3.07 9.88 3.67
C SER A 83 3.95 11.08 4.08
N LEU A 84 3.89 11.47 5.36
CA LEU A 84 4.68 12.56 5.95
C LEU A 84 6.16 12.22 6.19
N LYS A 85 6.64 11.03 5.79
CA LYS A 85 8.08 10.69 5.88
C LYS A 85 8.96 11.59 5.00
N ARG A 86 8.35 12.31 4.07
CA ARG A 86 8.94 13.35 3.23
C ARG A 86 8.06 14.60 3.31
N PRO A 87 8.20 15.42 4.38
CA PRO A 87 7.32 16.57 4.59
C PRO A 87 7.54 17.70 3.58
N ASP A 88 8.64 17.65 2.83
CA ASP A 88 8.96 18.54 1.71
C ASP A 88 8.34 18.07 0.37
N GLN A 89 7.70 16.89 0.36
CA GLN A 89 7.12 16.30 -0.83
C GLN A 89 5.62 16.54 -0.89
N HIS A 90 5.21 17.45 -1.78
CA HIS A 90 3.82 17.78 -2.09
C HIS A 90 3.50 17.52 -3.57
N PRO A 91 2.29 17.02 -3.90
CA PRO A 91 1.21 16.65 -2.98
C PRO A 91 1.53 15.35 -2.20
N TYR A 92 0.83 15.08 -1.10
CA TYR A 92 0.85 13.79 -0.40
C TYR A 92 -0.01 12.75 -1.10
N ILE A 93 0.30 11.48 -0.86
CA ILE A 93 -0.44 10.36 -1.43
C ILE A 93 -0.79 9.30 -0.40
N MET A 94 -1.91 8.61 -0.61
CA MET A 94 -2.35 7.48 0.20
C MET A 94 -3.15 6.51 -0.66
N PHE A 95 -2.93 5.21 -0.48
CA PHE A 95 -3.76 4.20 -1.12
C PHE A 95 -4.92 3.79 -0.21
N VAL A 96 -6.07 3.50 -0.82
CA VAL A 96 -7.12 2.67 -0.23
C VAL A 96 -6.95 1.26 -0.80
N LEU A 97 -6.86 0.28 0.09
CA LEU A 97 -6.62 -1.12 -0.22
C LEU A 97 -7.79 -1.97 0.29
N ASP A 98 -8.18 -2.97 -0.47
CA ASP A 98 -8.84 -4.14 0.11
C ASP A 98 -7.78 -5.04 0.71
N VAL A 99 -7.96 -5.45 1.97
CA VAL A 99 -7.04 -6.32 2.72
C VAL A 99 -7.78 -7.54 3.22
N LEU A 100 -7.33 -8.73 2.84
CA LEU A 100 -7.86 -10.01 3.31
C LEU A 100 -7.23 -10.36 4.66
N SER A 101 -8.04 -10.32 5.72
CA SER A 101 -7.64 -10.72 7.06
C SER A 101 -8.80 -11.40 7.80
N PRO A 102 -8.59 -12.60 8.37
CA PRO A 102 -9.61 -13.26 9.19
C PRO A 102 -9.88 -12.51 10.51
N LEU A 103 -8.98 -11.61 10.92
CA LEU A 103 -9.12 -10.80 12.12
C LEU A 103 -9.36 -9.34 11.73
N PRO A 104 -10.39 -8.67 12.29
CA PRO A 104 -10.50 -7.23 12.19
C PRO A 104 -9.40 -6.56 13.03
N GLY A 105 -9.07 -5.31 12.72
CA GLY A 105 -8.09 -4.55 13.49
C GLY A 105 -8.07 -3.09 13.09
N TYR A 106 -7.63 -2.24 14.03
CA TYR A 106 -7.29 -0.84 13.72
C TYR A 106 -6.15 -0.78 12.70
N THR A 107 -5.11 -1.57 12.94
CA THR A 107 -4.00 -1.80 12.01
C THR A 107 -3.94 -3.27 11.64
N LEU A 108 -3.76 -3.56 10.36
CA LEU A 108 -3.52 -4.91 9.85
C LEU A 108 -2.13 -5.00 9.26
N GLU A 109 -1.39 -6.02 9.68
CA GLU A 109 -0.14 -6.46 9.04
C GLU A 109 -0.40 -7.79 8.33
N VAL A 110 -0.26 -7.79 7.01
CA VAL A 110 -0.35 -9.02 6.21
C VAL A 110 0.99 -9.40 5.62
N PHE A 111 1.23 -10.71 5.57
CA PHE A 111 2.47 -11.30 5.06
C PHE A 111 2.25 -12.04 3.75
N ASP A 112 1.13 -11.86 3.06
CA ASP A 112 0.93 -12.33 1.70
C ASP A 112 0.64 -11.12 0.82
N GLU A 113 1.37 -11.00 -0.29
CA GLU A 113 1.21 -9.90 -1.24
C GLU A 113 -0.17 -9.99 -1.90
N ALA A 114 -0.65 -11.21 -2.15
CA ALA A 114 -1.97 -11.49 -2.71
C ALA A 114 -3.12 -11.16 -1.75
N ALA A 115 -2.83 -10.90 -0.47
CA ALA A 115 -3.84 -10.49 0.51
C ALA A 115 -4.19 -9.00 0.43
N THR A 116 -3.59 -8.23 -0.48
CA THR A 116 -3.94 -6.81 -0.66
C THR A 116 -4.20 -6.47 -2.11
N ILE A 117 -5.20 -5.62 -2.34
CA ILE A 117 -5.51 -5.08 -3.67
C ILE A 117 -5.67 -3.56 -3.54
N PRO A 118 -4.75 -2.75 -4.10
CA PRO A 118 -4.97 -1.31 -4.22
C PRO A 118 -6.19 -1.00 -5.09
N LYS A 119 -7.10 -0.18 -4.57
CA LYS A 119 -8.35 0.22 -5.24
C LYS A 119 -8.33 1.66 -5.68
N TYR A 120 -7.88 2.54 -4.79
CA TYR A 120 -7.86 3.98 -5.02
C TYR A 120 -6.52 4.56 -4.61
N LEU A 121 -6.07 5.55 -5.36
CA LEU A 121 -4.99 6.46 -4.99
C LEU A 121 -5.62 7.81 -4.65
N ILE A 122 -5.45 8.24 -3.41
CA ILE A 122 -5.83 9.56 -2.92
C ILE A 122 -4.60 10.45 -3.02
N VAL A 123 -4.77 11.62 -3.65
CA VAL A 123 -3.77 12.68 -3.74
C VAL A 123 -4.33 13.91 -3.00
N PHE A 124 -3.56 14.49 -2.08
CA PHE A 124 -4.03 15.55 -1.17
C PHE A 124 -2.88 16.45 -0.70
N GLU A 125 -3.20 17.58 -0.05
CA GLU A 125 -2.24 18.55 0.53
C GLU A 125 -2.11 18.45 2.04
#